data_AF-A0A9Q0MBT6-F1
#
_entry.id   AF-A0A9Q0MBT6-F1
#
_cell.length_a   1.000
_cell.length_b   1.000
_cell.length_c   1.000
_cell.angle_alpha   90.00
_cell.angle_beta   90.00
_cell.angle_gamma   90.00
#
_symmetry.space_group_name_H-M   'P 1'
#
loop_
_entity.id
_entity.type
_entity.pdbx_description
1 polymer ?
#
loop_
_entity_poly.entity_id
_entity_poly.type
_entity_poly.pdbx_seq_one_letter_code
_entity_poly.pdbx_strand_id
1 'polypeptide(L)'
;MVGRIQSSSHTEYEEMGIYPQRDHSLTKPYQGSGMTIPNWDFIGNTMVTTSFIRLTPDQQSRLGGVWNKVPINFPNWEVQLEFKVSGHGKELFGDGMAFWYVKHPMQPGNIFGSADYFWGLSVFLDTYANQNGAHSHGHPYISAMVNNATLAYDHDRDGTHTELAGCESKFRGLEHDTYLSIRYYNDTLTVRTDIDGTGLWEQCFVAEGVRLPTGLYFGVTAATGDLSDNHDVISIKTYMLDAPSGTIQEDRSMIIPSAAHAAPHRDHVDDDPVPMSWLKFFIYLILSVVVLSAIGVIGYVIYQKKQETARKRFY
;
A
#
# COMPACT_ATOMS: atom_id res chain seq x y z
N MET A 1 -21.06 10.65 50.20
CA MET A 1 -21.28 11.17 48.84
C MET A 1 -19.98 11.04 48.08
N VAL A 2 -19.84 9.97 47.28
CA VAL A 2 -18.68 9.81 46.40
C VAL A 2 -19.08 10.43 45.06
N GLY A 3 -18.55 11.62 44.78
CA GLY A 3 -18.74 12.31 43.52
C GLY A 3 -18.09 11.53 42.39
N ARG A 4 -18.90 11.13 41.42
CA ARG A 4 -18.48 10.46 40.19
C ARG A 4 -17.86 11.51 39.27
N ILE A 5 -16.53 11.60 39.21
CA ILE A 5 -15.81 12.37 38.18
C ILE A 5 -15.79 11.49 36.93
N GLN A 6 -16.83 11.58 36.10
CA GLN A 6 -16.84 10.96 34.78
C GLN A 6 -17.84 11.73 33.90
N SER A 7 -17.38 12.74 33.16
CA SER A 7 -18.03 13.39 32.00
C SER A 7 -17.52 14.83 31.82
N SER A 8 -16.30 15.03 31.29
CA SER A 8 -15.91 16.35 30.76
C SER A 8 -15.39 16.26 29.33
N SER A 9 -14.66 15.19 29.00
CA SER A 9 -14.17 14.97 27.63
C SER A 9 -15.29 14.72 26.62
N HIS A 10 -16.38 14.05 27.02
CA HIS A 10 -17.47 13.72 26.09
C HIS A 10 -18.21 14.95 25.55
N THR A 11 -18.35 16.01 26.35
CA THR A 11 -19.02 17.26 25.95
C THR A 11 -18.17 18.13 25.03
N GLU A 12 -16.84 18.12 25.20
CA GLU A 12 -15.94 18.98 24.43
C GLU A 12 -15.86 18.57 22.95
N TYR A 13 -15.79 17.26 22.65
CA TYR A 13 -15.78 16.76 21.27
C TYR A 13 -17.09 17.04 20.54
N GLU A 14 -18.23 16.89 21.22
CA GLU A 14 -19.56 17.16 20.65
C GLU A 14 -19.75 18.66 20.37
N GLU A 15 -19.21 19.54 21.23
CA GLU A 15 -19.20 20.99 20.97
C GLU A 15 -18.33 21.37 19.75
N MET A 16 -17.31 20.58 19.44
CA MET A 16 -16.49 20.71 18.23
C MET A 16 -17.08 20.01 16.98
N GLY A 17 -18.26 19.39 17.11
CA GLY A 17 -18.90 18.64 16.01
C GLY A 17 -18.18 17.33 15.66
N ILE A 18 -17.52 16.71 16.63
CA ILE A 18 -16.77 15.45 16.48
C ILE A 18 -17.44 14.37 17.34
N TYR A 19 -17.95 13.31 16.70
CA TYR A 19 -18.72 12.26 17.36
C TYR A 19 -18.03 10.89 17.23
N PRO A 20 -17.44 10.35 18.30
CA PRO A 20 -16.80 9.03 18.28
C PRO A 20 -17.78 7.91 17.90
N GLN A 21 -17.41 7.08 16.93
CA GLN A 21 -18.23 5.99 16.39
C GLN A 21 -17.72 4.63 16.88
N ARG A 22 -18.36 4.08 17.92
CA ARG A 22 -17.94 2.80 18.53
C ARG A 22 -18.07 1.62 17.57
N ASP A 23 -19.12 1.58 16.76
CA ASP A 23 -19.36 0.46 15.83
C ASP A 23 -18.34 0.39 14.70
N HIS A 24 -17.62 1.49 14.47
CA HIS A 24 -16.56 1.63 13.47
C HIS A 24 -15.18 1.80 14.11
N SER A 25 -15.04 1.52 15.41
CA SER A 25 -13.78 1.62 16.13
C SER A 25 -13.33 0.25 16.65
N LEU A 26 -12.02 0.06 16.75
CA LEU A 26 -11.34 -1.14 17.22
C LEU A 26 -10.22 -0.75 18.17
N THR A 27 -10.34 -1.11 19.45
CA THR A 27 -9.36 -0.75 20.47
C THR A 27 -9.09 -1.92 21.41
N LYS A 28 -7.86 -2.01 21.95
CA LYS A 28 -7.53 -2.93 23.04
C LYS A 28 -8.52 -2.76 24.22
N PRO A 29 -8.85 -3.83 24.96
CA PRO A 29 -8.34 -5.20 24.88
C PRO A 29 -9.04 -6.08 23.83
N TYR A 30 -9.66 -5.51 22.79
CA TYR A 30 -10.28 -6.25 21.68
C TYR A 30 -11.32 -7.27 22.14
N GLN A 31 -12.02 -6.94 23.24
CA GLN A 31 -12.94 -7.86 23.90
C GLN A 31 -14.15 -8.16 23.04
N GLY A 32 -14.44 -9.46 22.89
CA GLY A 32 -15.73 -9.97 22.49
C GLY A 32 -16.02 -11.31 23.18
N SER A 33 -17.20 -11.87 22.91
CA SER A 33 -17.57 -13.17 23.48
C SER A 33 -16.77 -14.29 22.80
N GLY A 34 -15.64 -14.68 23.38
CA GLY A 34 -14.75 -15.72 22.82
C GLY A 34 -13.71 -15.15 21.86
N MET A 35 -13.51 -15.77 20.70
CA MET A 35 -12.53 -15.33 19.68
C MET A 35 -13.06 -14.27 18.71
N THR A 36 -14.32 -13.85 18.84
CA THR A 36 -14.97 -12.93 17.89
C THR A 36 -14.98 -11.51 18.43
N ILE A 37 -14.50 -10.54 17.64
CA ILE A 37 -14.65 -9.12 17.96
C ILE A 37 -15.96 -8.59 17.35
N PRO A 38 -16.81 -7.88 18.11
CA PRO A 38 -18.02 -7.27 17.57
C PRO A 38 -17.70 -6.35 16.38
N ASN A 39 -18.54 -6.37 15.34
CA ASN A 39 -18.45 -5.49 14.16
C ASN A 39 -17.16 -5.61 13.31
N TRP A 40 -16.24 -6.52 13.62
CA TRP A 40 -15.01 -6.70 12.86
C TRP A 40 -14.86 -8.15 12.39
N ASP A 41 -14.36 -8.34 11.18
CA ASP A 41 -13.96 -9.63 10.60
C ASP A 41 -12.47 -9.63 10.26
N PHE A 42 -11.89 -10.82 10.30
CA PHE A 42 -10.47 -11.05 10.03
C PHE A 42 -10.30 -12.00 8.86
N ILE A 43 -9.29 -11.76 8.02
CA ILE A 43 -8.97 -12.60 6.86
C ILE A 43 -7.48 -12.97 6.84
N GLY A 44 -7.16 -14.03 6.11
CA GLY A 44 -5.77 -14.43 5.85
C GLY A 44 -5.02 -14.86 7.11
N ASN A 45 -3.79 -14.37 7.25
CA ASN A 45 -2.85 -14.70 8.31
C ASN A 45 -3.00 -13.83 9.57
N THR A 46 -4.09 -13.06 9.68
CA THR A 46 -4.28 -12.12 10.78
C THR A 46 -4.38 -12.81 12.14
N MET A 47 -3.62 -12.32 13.10
CA MET A 47 -3.56 -12.82 14.48
C MET A 47 -3.94 -11.71 15.45
N VAL A 48 -4.88 -12.01 16.35
CA VAL A 48 -5.32 -11.08 17.39
C VAL A 48 -4.61 -11.41 18.70
N THR A 49 -3.98 -10.42 19.31
CA THR A 49 -3.40 -10.50 20.67
C THR A 49 -4.13 -9.53 21.60
N THR A 50 -3.76 -9.47 22.87
CA THR A 50 -4.32 -8.47 23.81
C THR A 50 -3.82 -7.05 23.58
N SER A 51 -2.73 -6.89 22.83
CA SER A 51 -2.00 -5.61 22.69
C SER A 51 -2.05 -5.04 21.28
N PHE A 52 -2.10 -5.90 20.26
CA PHE A 52 -2.15 -5.55 18.84
C PHE A 52 -2.84 -6.64 18.02
N ILE A 53 -3.26 -6.27 16.82
CA ILE A 53 -3.73 -7.17 15.77
C ILE A 53 -2.68 -7.21 14.68
N ARG A 54 -2.02 -8.35 14.51
CA ARG A 54 -1.00 -8.55 13.49
C ARG A 54 -1.64 -8.99 12.19
N LEU A 55 -1.58 -8.16 11.15
CA LEU A 55 -2.12 -8.47 9.82
C LEU A 55 -1.22 -9.50 9.13
N THR A 56 0.08 -9.25 9.07
CA THR A 56 1.08 -10.22 8.60
C THR A 56 2.26 -10.31 9.57
N PRO A 57 2.84 -11.50 9.77
CA PRO A 57 4.13 -11.63 10.41
C PRO A 57 5.27 -11.28 9.43
N ASP A 58 6.46 -11.04 9.99
CA ASP A 58 7.73 -10.99 9.25
C ASP A 58 8.10 -12.37 8.68
N GLN A 59 7.30 -12.81 7.70
CA GLN A 59 7.44 -14.00 6.89
C GLN A 59 6.99 -13.68 5.47
N GLN A 60 7.66 -14.25 4.48
CA GLN A 60 7.33 -14.11 3.07
C GLN A 60 5.95 -14.68 2.73
N SER A 61 5.34 -14.13 1.66
CA SER A 61 4.10 -14.64 1.07
C SER A 61 2.97 -14.78 2.09
N ARG A 62 2.70 -13.69 2.82
CA ARG A 62 1.57 -13.58 3.76
C ARG A 62 0.66 -12.46 3.32
N LEU A 63 -0.62 -12.63 3.63
CA LEU A 63 -1.61 -11.58 3.51
C LEU A 63 -2.53 -11.63 4.71
N GLY A 64 -3.05 -10.50 5.13
CA GLY A 64 -4.03 -10.43 6.21
C GLY A 64 -4.82 -9.15 6.16
N GLY A 65 -5.93 -9.14 6.89
CA GLY A 65 -6.79 -7.99 6.92
C GLY A 65 -7.82 -8.02 8.04
N VAL A 66 -8.24 -6.82 8.42
CA VAL A 66 -9.32 -6.57 9.36
C VAL A 66 -10.33 -5.65 8.70
N TRP A 67 -11.62 -6.02 8.74
CA TRP A 67 -12.69 -5.35 8.02
C TRP A 67 -13.86 -5.05 8.95
N ASN A 68 -14.40 -3.83 8.87
CA ASN A 68 -15.60 -3.46 9.61
C ASN A 68 -16.84 -4.02 8.90
N LYS A 69 -17.77 -4.59 9.67
CA LYS A 69 -19.02 -5.19 9.19
C LYS A 69 -20.11 -4.17 8.89
N VAL A 70 -19.98 -2.97 9.47
CA VAL A 70 -21.04 -1.97 9.47
C VAL A 70 -20.71 -0.91 8.42
N PRO A 71 -21.63 -0.64 7.47
CA PRO A 71 -21.37 0.38 6.45
C PRO A 71 -21.37 1.79 7.03
N ILE A 72 -20.53 2.67 6.49
CA ILE A 72 -20.37 4.06 6.91
C ILE A 72 -21.40 4.94 6.22
N ASN A 73 -22.45 5.33 6.93
CA ASN A 73 -23.56 6.09 6.34
C ASN A 73 -23.44 7.61 6.49
N PHE A 74 -22.38 8.09 7.15
CA PHE A 74 -22.11 9.52 7.33
C PHE A 74 -21.07 10.00 6.31
N PRO A 75 -21.26 11.20 5.72
CA PRO A 75 -20.42 11.65 4.60
C PRO A 75 -19.12 12.32 5.03
N ASN A 76 -19.00 12.76 6.28
CA ASN A 76 -17.79 13.38 6.81
C ASN A 76 -17.26 12.57 7.98
N TRP A 77 -15.98 12.20 7.91
CA TRP A 77 -15.39 11.28 8.87
C TRP A 77 -13.89 11.50 9.04
N GLU A 78 -13.39 11.10 10.20
CA GLU A 78 -11.96 10.97 10.45
C GLU A 78 -11.69 9.59 11.05
N VAL A 79 -10.70 8.89 10.49
CA VAL A 79 -10.16 7.65 11.04
C VAL A 79 -8.76 7.93 11.56
N GLN A 80 -8.52 7.63 12.83
CA GLN A 80 -7.21 7.63 13.45
C GLN A 80 -6.76 6.18 13.62
N LEU A 81 -5.76 5.79 12.86
CA LEU A 81 -5.13 4.48 12.86
C LEU A 81 -3.82 4.57 13.67
N GLU A 82 -3.74 3.79 14.73
CA GLU A 82 -2.51 3.52 15.47
C GLU A 82 -1.95 2.19 14.97
N PHE A 83 -0.75 2.21 14.41
CA PHE A 83 -0.15 1.06 13.74
C PHE A 83 1.33 0.94 14.10
N LYS A 84 1.96 -0.17 13.70
CA LYS A 84 3.40 -0.37 13.79
C LYS A 84 3.87 -1.28 12.66
N VAL A 85 4.93 -0.86 11.96
CA VAL A 85 5.61 -1.66 10.94
C VAL A 85 7.03 -1.95 11.39
N SER A 86 7.39 -3.23 11.49
CA SER A 86 8.70 -3.64 12.00
C SER A 86 9.14 -4.99 11.46
N GLY A 87 10.44 -5.16 11.22
CA GLY A 87 11.00 -6.44 10.76
C GLY A 87 12.50 -6.52 11.00
N HIS A 88 13.07 -7.71 10.81
CA HIS A 88 14.51 -7.95 11.02
C HIS A 88 15.37 -7.38 9.88
N GLY A 89 14.79 -7.21 8.68
CA GLY A 89 15.45 -6.64 7.51
C GLY A 89 15.85 -5.18 7.74
N LYS A 90 17.14 -4.87 7.52
CA LYS A 90 17.66 -3.50 7.60
C LYS A 90 17.51 -2.72 6.30
N GLU A 91 17.81 -3.37 5.17
CA GLU A 91 17.83 -2.75 3.83
C GLU A 91 16.79 -3.37 2.89
N LEU A 92 16.34 -4.59 3.18
CA LEU A 92 15.35 -5.33 2.40
C LEU A 92 14.14 -5.64 3.29
N PHE A 93 13.02 -5.02 2.98
CA PHE A 93 11.75 -5.12 3.70
C PHE A 93 10.60 -4.78 2.75
N GLY A 94 9.39 -5.23 3.05
CA GLY A 94 8.23 -5.03 2.16
C GLY A 94 6.99 -5.84 2.59
N ASP A 95 5.84 -5.63 1.94
CA ASP A 95 5.61 -4.59 0.93
C ASP A 95 4.91 -3.37 1.56
N GLY A 96 4.03 -3.60 2.53
CA GLY A 96 3.42 -2.55 3.34
C GLY A 96 2.02 -2.89 3.80
N MET A 97 1.23 -1.86 4.07
CA MET A 97 -0.17 -1.98 4.48
C MET A 97 -1.06 -0.93 3.80
N ALA A 98 -2.37 -1.15 3.82
CA ALA A 98 -3.33 -0.25 3.21
C ALA A 98 -4.58 -0.08 4.09
N PHE A 99 -5.07 1.15 4.16
CA PHE A 99 -6.40 1.48 4.67
C PHE A 99 -7.39 1.56 3.51
N TRP A 100 -8.59 1.06 3.72
CA TRP A 100 -9.64 0.96 2.71
C TRP A 100 -10.92 1.62 3.16
N TYR A 101 -11.58 2.30 2.23
CA TYR A 101 -12.98 2.68 2.29
C TYR A 101 -13.66 2.25 0.99
N VAL A 102 -14.19 1.02 0.95
CA VAL A 102 -14.56 0.33 -0.30
C VAL A 102 -15.90 -0.41 -0.24
N LYS A 103 -16.50 -0.61 -1.42
CA LYS A 103 -17.82 -1.25 -1.58
C LYS A 103 -17.83 -2.74 -1.23
N HIS A 104 -16.77 -3.46 -1.59
CA HIS A 104 -16.68 -4.90 -1.46
C HIS A 104 -15.58 -5.26 -0.44
N PRO A 105 -15.92 -5.38 0.86
CA PRO A 105 -14.94 -5.74 1.88
C PRO A 105 -14.52 -7.21 1.75
N MET A 106 -13.45 -7.56 2.46
CA MET A 106 -12.97 -8.95 2.60
C MET A 106 -12.64 -9.66 1.27
N GLN A 107 -12.29 -8.90 0.24
CA GLN A 107 -11.78 -9.47 -1.01
C GLN A 107 -10.25 -9.55 -0.92
N PRO A 108 -9.66 -10.76 -0.78
CA PRO A 108 -8.21 -10.91 -0.78
C PRO A 108 -7.65 -10.67 -2.18
N GLY A 109 -6.42 -10.17 -2.26
CA GLY A 109 -5.71 -9.97 -3.52
C GLY A 109 -4.30 -9.47 -3.32
N ASN A 110 -3.69 -9.06 -4.43
CA ASN A 110 -2.26 -8.72 -4.47
C ASN A 110 -1.97 -7.27 -4.06
N ILE A 111 -3.00 -6.43 -3.85
CA ILE A 111 -2.80 -5.02 -3.52
C ILE A 111 -2.80 -4.87 -2.02
N PHE A 112 -1.61 -4.96 -1.41
CA PHE A 112 -1.43 -4.94 0.06
C PHE A 112 -2.37 -5.92 0.79
N GLY A 113 -2.67 -7.07 0.16
CA GLY A 113 -3.54 -8.11 0.71
C GLY A 113 -5.02 -8.00 0.34
N SER A 114 -5.43 -6.98 -0.41
CA SER A 114 -6.80 -6.82 -0.93
C SER A 114 -6.89 -6.85 -2.46
N ALA A 115 -8.11 -6.92 -2.97
CA ALA A 115 -8.41 -7.03 -4.38
C ALA A 115 -8.07 -5.75 -5.16
N ASP A 116 -7.57 -5.95 -6.38
CA ASP A 116 -7.42 -4.90 -7.38
C ASP A 116 -8.79 -4.46 -7.94
N TYR A 117 -8.83 -3.39 -8.73
CA TYR A 117 -10.06 -2.82 -9.30
C TYR A 117 -11.12 -2.53 -8.22
N PHE A 118 -10.69 -2.03 -7.07
CA PHE A 118 -11.60 -1.68 -5.99
C PHE A 118 -12.49 -0.49 -6.36
N TRP A 119 -13.62 -0.38 -5.66
CA TRP A 119 -14.55 0.73 -5.80
C TRP A 119 -14.60 1.50 -4.47
N GLY A 120 -14.01 2.69 -4.44
CA GLY A 120 -13.86 3.52 -3.25
C GLY A 120 -12.52 4.24 -3.16
N LEU A 121 -12.00 4.36 -1.94
CA LEU A 121 -10.72 4.98 -1.60
C LEU A 121 -9.79 3.94 -0.97
N SER A 122 -8.50 4.04 -1.30
CA SER A 122 -7.41 3.40 -0.57
C SER A 122 -6.35 4.43 -0.16
N VAL A 123 -5.75 4.24 1.02
CA VAL A 123 -4.54 4.92 1.46
C VAL A 123 -3.47 3.87 1.71
N PHE A 124 -2.43 3.88 0.89
CA PHE A 124 -1.32 2.93 0.91
C PHE A 124 -0.18 3.45 1.79
N LEU A 125 0.41 2.57 2.58
CA LEU A 125 1.62 2.79 3.37
C LEU A 125 2.66 1.81 2.84
N ASP A 126 3.36 2.25 1.80
CA ASP A 126 4.30 1.44 1.04
C ASP A 126 5.70 1.55 1.66
N THR A 127 6.29 0.41 2.04
CA THR A 127 7.64 0.39 2.60
C THR A 127 8.72 0.08 1.58
N TYR A 128 8.40 -0.43 0.40
CA TYR A 128 9.40 -0.93 -0.53
C TYR A 128 9.40 -0.17 -1.86
N ALA A 129 10.58 0.30 -2.27
CA ALA A 129 10.74 0.94 -3.57
C ALA A 129 10.80 -0.12 -4.66
N ASN A 130 9.70 -0.37 -5.37
CA ASN A 130 9.74 -1.26 -6.53
C ASN A 130 10.45 -0.59 -7.72
N GLN A 131 10.54 0.75 -7.74
CA GLN A 131 11.28 1.51 -8.76
C GLN A 131 12.67 1.97 -8.31
N ASN A 132 13.70 1.59 -9.06
CA ASN A 132 15.08 2.06 -8.90
C ASN A 132 15.46 3.06 -10.02
N GLY A 133 15.06 4.34 -9.90
CA GLY A 133 15.32 5.34 -10.94
C GLY A 133 15.39 6.79 -10.45
N ALA A 134 15.71 7.73 -11.36
CA ALA A 134 15.90 9.16 -11.09
C ALA A 134 14.66 9.91 -10.56
N HIS A 135 13.51 9.23 -10.49
CA HIS A 135 12.24 9.74 -9.97
C HIS A 135 11.68 8.93 -8.78
N SER A 136 12.50 8.03 -8.20
CA SER A 136 12.19 7.31 -6.97
C SER A 136 11.95 8.31 -5.83
N HIS A 137 10.82 8.21 -5.14
CA HIS A 137 10.59 8.90 -3.87
C HIS A 137 11.21 8.11 -2.73
N GLY A 138 11.57 8.77 -1.64
CA GLY A 138 12.04 8.10 -0.43
C GLY A 138 10.95 7.20 0.14
N HIS A 139 11.23 5.90 0.24
CA HIS A 139 10.39 4.97 0.98
C HIS A 139 10.77 4.97 2.47
N PRO A 140 9.82 4.72 3.38
CA PRO A 140 8.39 4.46 3.12
C PRO A 140 7.59 5.68 2.61
N TYR A 141 6.61 5.41 1.76
CA TYR A 141 5.77 6.40 1.08
C TYR A 141 4.29 6.18 1.41
N ILE A 142 3.56 7.26 1.69
CA ILE A 142 2.11 7.21 1.91
C ILE A 142 1.44 7.85 0.71
N SER A 143 0.54 7.12 0.06
CA SER A 143 -0.20 7.61 -1.11
C SER A 143 -1.69 7.27 -1.00
N ALA A 144 -2.53 8.01 -1.73
CA ALA A 144 -3.95 7.71 -1.85
C ALA A 144 -4.36 7.43 -3.29
N MET A 145 -5.36 6.57 -3.47
CA MET A 145 -5.98 6.27 -4.76
C MET A 145 -7.49 6.20 -4.61
N VAL A 146 -8.20 6.88 -5.51
CA VAL A 146 -9.66 6.77 -5.67
C VAL A 146 -9.93 5.97 -6.93
N ASN A 147 -10.77 4.94 -6.82
CA ASN A 147 -11.06 4.05 -7.92
C ASN A 147 -12.56 3.74 -8.01
N ASN A 148 -13.05 3.63 -9.23
CA ASN A 148 -14.43 3.26 -9.57
C ASN A 148 -14.49 1.85 -10.20
N ALA A 149 -13.54 0.99 -9.85
CA ALA A 149 -13.33 -0.35 -10.40
C ALA A 149 -12.90 -0.39 -11.89
N THR A 150 -12.24 0.67 -12.39
CA THR A 150 -11.75 0.71 -13.78
C THR A 150 -10.23 0.71 -13.91
N LEU A 151 -9.52 1.12 -12.84
CA LEU A 151 -8.07 1.24 -12.84
C LEU A 151 -7.45 0.06 -12.08
N ALA A 152 -6.40 -0.53 -12.65
CA ALA A 152 -5.54 -1.46 -11.93
C ALA A 152 -4.53 -0.66 -11.08
N TYR A 153 -4.19 -1.17 -9.91
CA TYR A 153 -3.05 -0.67 -9.15
C TYR A 153 -1.75 -1.25 -9.73
N ASP A 154 -0.86 -0.37 -10.19
CA ASP A 154 0.44 -0.77 -10.75
C ASP A 154 1.47 -0.93 -9.63
N HIS A 155 1.59 -2.16 -9.11
CA HIS A 155 2.54 -2.50 -8.04
C HIS A 155 4.00 -2.32 -8.48
N ASP A 156 4.32 -2.62 -9.75
CA ASP A 156 5.68 -2.47 -10.28
C ASP A 156 6.09 -0.98 -10.37
N ARG A 157 5.12 -0.08 -10.22
CA ARG A 157 5.31 1.37 -10.29
C ARG A 157 4.75 2.13 -9.09
N ASP A 158 4.63 1.46 -7.95
CA ASP A 158 4.19 2.03 -6.66
C ASP A 158 2.87 2.83 -6.77
N GLY A 159 2.02 2.49 -7.75
CA GLY A 159 0.74 3.14 -8.01
C GLY A 159 0.81 4.58 -8.56
N THR A 160 1.98 5.06 -8.97
CA THR A 160 2.24 6.45 -9.40
C THR A 160 1.28 6.99 -10.47
N HIS A 161 0.84 6.15 -11.42
CA HIS A 161 -0.11 6.52 -12.48
C HIS A 161 -1.53 6.79 -11.98
N THR A 162 -1.86 6.23 -10.83
CA THR A 162 -3.19 6.27 -10.21
C THR A 162 -3.20 7.04 -8.89
N GLU A 163 -2.06 7.66 -8.56
CA GLU A 163 -1.87 8.40 -7.33
C GLU A 163 -2.69 9.71 -7.35
N LEU A 164 -3.47 9.91 -6.30
CA LEU A 164 -4.15 11.17 -6.04
C LEU A 164 -3.18 12.19 -5.45
N ALA A 165 -2.51 11.82 -4.37
CA ALA A 165 -1.49 12.58 -3.66
C ALA A 165 -0.76 11.65 -2.68
N GLY A 166 0.44 12.06 -2.26
CA GLY A 166 1.27 11.29 -1.35
C GLY A 166 2.39 12.11 -0.69
N CYS A 167 3.06 11.50 0.29
CA CYS A 167 4.23 12.06 0.96
C CYS A 167 5.20 10.97 1.43
N GLU A 168 6.48 11.33 1.59
CA GLU A 168 7.46 10.47 2.25
C GLU A 168 7.23 10.46 3.76
N SER A 169 7.21 9.29 4.39
CA SER A 169 6.96 9.16 5.83
C SER A 169 7.71 7.96 6.40
N LYS A 170 8.73 8.21 7.23
CA LYS A 170 9.63 7.16 7.76
C LYS A 170 9.05 6.41 8.96
N PHE A 171 7.87 5.80 8.79
CA PHE A 171 7.12 5.15 9.86
C PHE A 171 7.66 3.77 10.30
N ARG A 172 8.56 3.14 9.53
CA ARG A 172 9.05 1.78 9.79
C ARG A 172 10.12 1.74 10.89
N GLY A 173 10.02 0.76 11.79
CA GLY A 173 11.07 0.43 12.74
C GLY A 173 11.22 1.42 13.90
N LEU A 174 10.21 2.25 14.14
CA LEU A 174 10.19 3.21 15.23
C LEU A 174 9.90 2.53 16.58
N GLU A 175 10.54 3.02 17.63
CA GLU A 175 10.40 2.45 18.99
C GLU A 175 9.08 2.85 19.65
N HIS A 176 8.61 4.06 19.38
CA HIS A 176 7.34 4.62 19.85
C HIS A 176 6.15 4.26 18.96
N ASP A 177 4.97 4.73 19.35
CA ASP A 177 3.70 4.51 18.65
C ASP A 177 3.61 5.43 17.43
N THR A 178 3.13 4.88 16.30
CA THR A 178 2.93 5.64 15.06
C THR A 178 1.45 5.78 14.76
N TYR A 179 1.05 6.99 14.35
CA TYR A 179 -0.34 7.32 14.07
C TYR A 179 -0.55 7.88 12.67
N LEU A 180 -1.68 7.55 12.08
CA LEU A 180 -2.17 8.06 10.80
C LEU A 180 -3.61 8.58 11.00
N SER A 181 -3.86 9.84 10.63
CA SER A 181 -5.20 10.45 10.59
C SER A 181 -5.61 10.60 9.14
N ILE A 182 -6.70 9.93 8.76
CA ILE A 182 -7.32 10.01 7.44
C ILE A 182 -8.66 10.70 7.61
N ARG A 183 -8.74 11.94 7.17
CA ARG A 183 -9.93 12.79 7.31
C ARG A 183 -10.55 13.04 5.94
N TYR A 184 -11.81 12.66 5.78
CA TYR A 184 -12.63 13.06 4.64
C TYR A 184 -13.69 14.05 5.11
N TYR A 185 -13.57 15.29 4.67
CA TYR A 185 -14.43 16.38 5.09
C TYR A 185 -14.72 17.31 3.93
N ASN A 186 -16.01 17.49 3.59
CA ASN A 186 -16.45 18.42 2.56
C ASN A 186 -15.71 18.27 1.21
N ASP A 187 -15.70 17.05 0.66
CA ASP A 187 -15.01 16.70 -0.59
C ASP A 187 -13.47 16.89 -0.58
N THR A 188 -12.88 17.02 0.60
CA THR A 188 -11.43 17.10 0.80
C THR A 188 -10.93 15.91 1.62
N LEU A 189 -9.94 15.22 1.07
CA LEU A 189 -9.17 14.19 1.77
C LEU A 189 -7.92 14.83 2.37
N THR A 190 -7.73 14.69 3.67
CA THR A 190 -6.54 15.15 4.40
C THR A 190 -5.91 13.97 5.12
N VAL A 191 -4.63 13.71 4.84
CA VAL A 191 -3.85 12.68 5.53
C VAL A 191 -2.78 13.36 6.38
N ARG A 192 -2.72 12.95 7.65
CA ARG A 192 -1.76 13.46 8.64
C ARG A 192 -1.10 12.30 9.37
N THR A 193 0.12 12.50 9.83
CA THR A 193 0.90 11.49 10.54
C THR A 193 1.45 12.04 11.85
N ASP A 194 1.61 11.17 12.85
CA ASP A 194 2.51 11.40 13.99
C ASP A 194 3.45 10.20 14.05
N ILE A 195 4.61 10.37 13.42
CA ILE A 195 5.69 9.37 13.40
C ILE A 195 6.88 9.78 14.27
N ASP A 196 6.90 11.01 14.78
CA ASP A 196 7.99 11.49 15.65
C ASP A 196 7.69 11.24 17.12
N GLY A 197 6.48 10.76 17.45
CA GLY A 197 6.06 10.46 18.81
C GLY A 197 5.83 11.72 19.64
N THR A 198 5.54 12.84 18.97
CA THR A 198 5.37 14.15 19.61
C THR A 198 3.95 14.38 20.11
N GLY A 199 2.99 13.57 19.67
CA GLY A 199 1.56 13.79 19.88
C GLY A 199 0.99 14.90 18.98
N LEU A 200 1.77 15.40 18.02
CA LEU A 200 1.37 16.47 17.10
C LEU A 200 1.21 15.90 15.69
N TRP A 201 0.08 16.22 15.07
CA TRP A 201 -0.19 15.83 13.69
C TRP A 201 0.61 16.68 12.71
N GLU A 202 1.44 16.04 11.90
CA GLU A 202 2.07 16.63 10.73
C GLU A 202 1.24 16.34 9.48
N GLN A 203 1.11 17.32 8.58
CA GLN A 203 0.39 17.13 7.33
C GLN A 203 1.23 16.34 6.33
N CYS A 204 0.71 15.21 5.87
CA CYS A 204 1.27 14.44 4.77
C CYS A 204 0.82 15.06 3.43
N PHE A 205 -0.48 15.07 3.15
CA PHE A 205 -1.05 15.72 1.97
C PHE A 205 -2.51 16.12 2.16
N VAL A 206 -2.99 16.97 1.24
CA VAL A 206 -4.39 17.37 1.09
C VAL A 206 -4.79 17.23 -0.37
N ALA A 207 -5.93 16.58 -0.64
CA ALA A 207 -6.50 16.43 -1.97
C ALA A 207 -7.96 16.90 -1.98
N GLU A 208 -8.24 17.94 -2.76
CA GLU A 208 -9.58 18.53 -2.92
C GLU A 208 -10.32 17.94 -4.12
N GLY A 209 -11.66 18.01 -4.09
CA GLY A 209 -12.51 17.53 -5.17
C GLY A 209 -12.62 15.99 -5.21
N VAL A 210 -12.44 15.35 -4.05
CA VAL A 210 -12.62 13.91 -3.87
C VAL A 210 -14.09 13.63 -3.58
N ARG A 211 -14.74 12.86 -4.45
CA ARG A 211 -16.15 12.48 -4.34
C ARG A 211 -16.21 11.03 -3.92
N LEU A 212 -16.66 10.77 -2.69
CA LEU A 212 -16.82 9.42 -2.15
C LEU A 212 -18.27 9.18 -1.70
N PRO A 213 -18.86 8.03 -2.08
CA PRO A 213 -20.21 7.67 -1.68
C PRO A 213 -20.26 7.21 -0.23
N THR A 214 -21.43 7.32 0.37
CA THR A 214 -21.73 6.70 1.67
C THR A 214 -22.09 5.22 1.48
N GLY A 215 -22.12 4.47 2.58
CA GLY A 215 -22.51 3.06 2.60
C GLY A 215 -21.38 2.08 2.29
N LEU A 216 -20.12 2.53 2.26
CA LEU A 216 -18.96 1.65 2.09
C LEU A 216 -18.38 1.18 3.42
N TYR A 217 -17.37 0.33 3.36
CA TYR A 217 -16.80 -0.35 4.51
C TYR A 217 -15.36 0.06 4.75
N PHE A 218 -15.00 0.23 6.02
CA PHE A 218 -13.61 0.38 6.40
C PHE A 218 -12.88 -0.96 6.48
N GLY A 219 -11.62 -0.97 6.09
CA GLY A 219 -10.73 -2.10 6.28
C GLY A 219 -9.27 -1.67 6.39
N VAL A 220 -8.45 -2.54 6.95
CA VAL A 220 -6.99 -2.41 6.91
C VAL A 220 -6.42 -3.76 6.52
N THR A 221 -5.56 -3.78 5.51
CA THR A 221 -4.90 -5.00 5.04
C THR A 221 -3.40 -4.81 4.96
N ALA A 222 -2.67 -5.92 4.93
CA ALA A 222 -1.24 -5.93 4.65
C ALA A 222 -0.86 -7.18 3.87
N ALA A 223 0.25 -7.09 3.14
CA ALA A 223 0.86 -8.23 2.47
C ALA A 223 2.38 -8.19 2.53
N THR A 224 2.97 -9.37 2.35
CA THR A 224 4.41 -9.57 2.22
C THR A 224 4.69 -10.40 0.97
N GLY A 225 5.62 -9.96 0.13
CA GLY A 225 6.11 -10.68 -1.03
C GLY A 225 7.34 -11.54 -0.71
N ASP A 226 8.40 -11.35 -1.49
CA ASP A 226 9.73 -11.92 -1.24
C ASP A 226 10.43 -11.22 -0.06
N LEU A 227 10.01 -10.01 0.26
CA LEU A 227 10.39 -9.28 1.46
C LEU A 227 9.24 -9.32 2.47
N SER A 228 9.57 -9.08 3.73
CA SER A 228 8.58 -9.17 4.80
C SER A 228 8.80 -8.14 5.90
N ASP A 229 7.69 -7.80 6.54
CA ASP A 229 7.60 -7.04 7.77
C ASP A 229 6.42 -7.55 8.60
N ASN A 230 6.49 -7.31 9.92
CA ASN A 230 5.31 -7.34 10.76
C ASN A 230 4.49 -6.07 10.52
N HIS A 231 3.21 -6.25 10.22
CA HIS A 231 2.25 -5.16 10.08
C HIS A 231 1.20 -5.28 11.20
N ASP A 232 1.32 -4.44 12.23
CA ASP A 232 0.49 -4.48 13.42
C ASP A 232 -0.46 -3.28 13.45
N VAL A 233 -1.74 -3.54 13.74
CA VAL A 233 -2.78 -2.54 14.02
C VAL A 233 -3.05 -2.55 15.52
N ILE A 234 -2.84 -1.42 16.19
CA ILE A 234 -3.06 -1.28 17.62
C ILE A 234 -4.45 -0.70 17.88
N SER A 235 -4.85 0.34 17.15
CA SER A 235 -6.21 0.85 17.26
C SER A 235 -6.71 1.51 15.98
N ILE A 236 -8.03 1.44 15.78
CA ILE A 236 -8.76 2.18 14.75
C ILE A 236 -9.82 2.97 15.51
N LYS A 237 -9.74 4.30 15.47
CA LYS A 237 -10.74 5.18 16.09
C LYS A 237 -11.41 5.98 15.00
N THR A 238 -12.73 5.82 14.88
CA THR A 238 -13.52 6.51 13.88
C THR A 238 -14.35 7.59 14.53
N TYR A 239 -14.39 8.75 13.88
CA TYR A 239 -15.16 9.91 14.29
C TYR A 239 -16.04 10.35 13.13
N MET A 240 -17.33 10.57 13.40
CA MET A 240 -18.22 11.29 12.51
C MET A 240 -18.02 12.78 12.73
N LEU A 241 -18.01 13.56 11.65
CA LEU A 241 -17.81 15.00 11.71
C LEU A 241 -19.09 15.73 11.26
N ASP A 242 -19.45 16.79 11.95
CA ASP A 242 -20.58 17.63 11.54
C ASP A 242 -20.30 18.35 10.22
N ALA A 243 -21.31 18.36 9.36
CA ALA A 243 -21.27 19.18 8.16
C ALA A 243 -21.27 20.67 8.54
N PRO A 244 -20.65 21.54 7.71
CA PRO A 244 -20.75 22.98 7.91
C PRO A 244 -22.22 23.42 7.94
N SER A 245 -22.58 24.26 8.92
CA SER A 245 -23.93 24.81 9.08
C SER A 245 -24.45 25.42 7.78
N GLY A 246 -25.63 24.98 7.32
CA GLY A 246 -26.28 25.50 6.11
C GLY A 246 -25.98 24.71 4.82
N THR A 247 -25.18 23.65 4.88
CA THR A 247 -24.94 22.76 3.73
C THR A 247 -26.11 21.79 3.57
N ILE A 248 -26.79 21.79 2.41
CA ILE A 248 -27.75 20.74 2.08
C ILE A 248 -26.94 19.46 1.82
N GLN A 249 -27.14 18.46 2.67
CA GLN A 249 -26.44 17.18 2.54
C GLN A 249 -27.02 16.45 1.32
N GLU A 250 -26.28 16.45 0.23
CA GLU A 250 -26.57 15.64 -0.95
C GLU A 250 -26.63 14.17 -0.55
N ASP A 251 -27.60 13.41 -1.09
CA ASP A 251 -27.59 11.95 -0.95
C ASP A 251 -26.39 11.37 -1.72
N ARG A 252 -25.39 10.94 -0.96
CA ARG A 252 -24.15 10.38 -1.47
C ARG A 252 -24.19 8.86 -1.63
N SER A 253 -25.32 8.20 -1.38
CA SER A 253 -25.38 6.73 -1.48
C SER A 253 -25.15 6.20 -2.92
N MET A 254 -25.39 7.05 -3.92
CA MET A 254 -25.37 6.68 -5.35
C MET A 254 -24.29 7.38 -6.18
N ILE A 255 -23.38 8.17 -5.56
CA ILE A 255 -22.31 8.83 -6.31
C ILE A 255 -21.21 7.83 -6.71
N ILE A 256 -20.59 8.07 -7.86
CA ILE A 256 -19.46 7.26 -8.33
C ILE A 256 -18.16 7.86 -7.73
N PRO A 257 -17.28 7.05 -7.13
CA PRO A 257 -15.98 7.51 -6.65
C PRO A 257 -15.19 8.19 -7.76
N SER A 258 -14.72 9.41 -7.50
CA SER A 258 -13.88 10.15 -8.44
C SER A 258 -13.07 11.21 -7.71
N ALA A 259 -11.95 11.62 -8.29
CA ALA A 259 -11.19 12.80 -7.85
C ALA A 259 -11.07 13.79 -9.01
N ALA A 260 -11.20 15.09 -8.71
CA ALA A 260 -11.08 16.16 -9.71
C ALA A 260 -9.64 16.34 -10.24
N HIS A 261 -8.66 15.94 -9.43
CA HIS A 261 -7.24 16.05 -9.72
C HIS A 261 -6.58 14.69 -9.53
N ALA A 262 -5.53 14.42 -10.29
CA ALA A 262 -4.59 13.34 -10.05
C ALA A 262 -3.20 13.97 -9.85
N ALA A 263 -2.29 13.25 -9.20
CA ALA A 263 -0.90 13.69 -9.13
C ALA A 263 -0.37 13.90 -10.57
N PRO A 264 0.45 14.95 -10.81
CA PRO A 264 0.96 15.22 -12.14
C PRO A 264 1.73 13.99 -12.66
N HIS A 265 1.41 13.56 -13.89
CA HIS A 265 2.07 12.43 -14.53
C HIS A 265 3.58 12.67 -14.53
N ARG A 266 4.32 11.77 -13.88
CA ARG A 266 5.78 11.83 -13.85
C ARG A 266 6.24 11.10 -15.10
N ASP A 267 6.74 11.85 -16.09
CA ASP A 267 7.31 11.25 -17.30
C ASP A 267 8.46 10.32 -16.90
N HIS A 268 8.33 9.04 -17.22
CA HIS A 268 9.33 8.04 -16.90
C HIS A 268 10.36 7.95 -18.03
N VAL A 269 11.63 7.96 -17.68
CA VAL A 269 12.71 7.47 -18.53
C VAL A 269 12.76 5.96 -18.30
N ASP A 270 12.61 5.16 -19.36
CA ASP A 270 12.79 3.71 -19.27
C ASP A 270 14.13 3.38 -18.61
N ASP A 271 14.16 2.39 -17.72
CA ASP A 271 15.40 1.93 -17.12
C ASP A 271 16.42 1.61 -18.22
N ASP A 272 17.60 2.23 -18.14
CA ASP A 272 18.69 1.92 -19.05
C ASP A 272 18.94 0.41 -18.99
N PRO A 273 19.00 -0.29 -20.15
CA PRO A 273 19.20 -1.73 -20.17
C PRO A 273 20.46 -2.07 -19.38
N VAL A 274 20.31 -2.90 -18.35
CA VAL A 274 21.36 -3.23 -17.38
C VAL A 274 22.66 -3.53 -18.14
N PRO A 275 23.77 -2.78 -17.89
CA PRO A 275 25.00 -2.99 -18.62
C PRO A 275 25.43 -4.45 -18.44
N MET A 276 25.66 -5.12 -19.56
CA MET A 276 25.91 -6.56 -19.59
C MET A 276 27.03 -6.91 -18.61
N SER A 277 26.71 -7.71 -17.58
CA SER A 277 27.68 -8.17 -16.58
C SER A 277 28.96 -8.64 -17.26
N TRP A 278 30.11 -8.16 -16.79
CA TRP A 278 31.42 -8.50 -17.37
C TRP A 278 31.62 -10.00 -17.55
N LEU A 279 31.08 -10.81 -16.63
CA LEU A 279 31.13 -12.26 -16.74
C LEU A 279 30.39 -12.79 -17.98
N LYS A 280 29.20 -12.24 -18.28
CA LYS A 280 28.44 -12.60 -19.50
C LYS A 280 29.18 -12.16 -20.75
N PHE A 281 29.80 -10.97 -20.74
CA PHE A 281 30.63 -10.51 -21.85
C PHE A 281 31.79 -11.47 -22.15
N PHE A 282 32.53 -11.90 -21.12
CA PHE A 282 33.63 -12.87 -21.29
C PHE A 282 33.14 -14.24 -21.77
N ILE A 283 31.99 -14.71 -21.29
CA ILE A 283 31.38 -15.97 -21.76
C ILE A 283 31.05 -15.88 -23.26
N TYR A 284 30.41 -14.80 -23.71
CA TYR A 284 30.08 -14.62 -25.12
C TYR A 284 31.32 -14.45 -26.00
N LEU A 285 32.34 -13.75 -25.51
CA LEU A 285 33.63 -13.63 -26.20
C LEU A 285 34.26 -15.01 -26.42
N ILE A 286 34.36 -15.82 -25.37
CA ILE A 286 34.93 -17.18 -25.45
C ILE A 286 34.12 -18.05 -26.42
N LEU A 287 32.79 -18.02 -26.32
CA LEU A 287 31.91 -18.76 -27.24
C LEU A 287 32.14 -18.34 -28.70
N SER A 288 32.29 -17.04 -28.96
CA SER A 288 32.56 -16.54 -30.32
C SER A 288 33.89 -17.03 -30.88
N VAL A 289 34.95 -17.07 -30.07
CA VAL A 289 36.28 -17.55 -30.48
C VAL A 289 36.24 -19.05 -30.77
N VAL A 290 35.54 -19.82 -29.93
CA VAL A 290 35.35 -21.27 -30.15
C VAL A 290 34.58 -21.52 -31.46
N VAL A 291 33.51 -20.78 -31.73
CA VAL A 291 32.76 -20.90 -32.98
C VAL A 291 33.62 -20.54 -34.20
N LEU A 292 34.39 -19.44 -34.15
CA LEU A 292 35.26 -19.03 -35.24
C LEU A 292 36.40 -20.03 -35.50
N SER A 293 37.00 -20.57 -34.45
CA SER A 293 38.02 -21.62 -34.59
C SER A 293 37.47 -22.90 -35.19
N ALA A 294 36.26 -23.32 -34.79
CA ALA A 294 35.59 -24.49 -35.39
C ALA A 294 35.31 -24.27 -36.88
N ILE A 295 34.81 -23.09 -37.27
CA ILE A 295 34.61 -22.72 -38.68
C ILE A 295 35.94 -22.72 -39.44
N GLY A 296 37.00 -22.19 -38.85
CA GLY A 296 38.35 -22.19 -39.43
C GLY A 296 38.88 -23.60 -39.69
N VAL A 297 38.73 -24.52 -38.72
CA VAL A 297 39.14 -25.92 -38.86
C VAL A 297 38.32 -26.63 -39.94
N ILE A 298 37.00 -26.44 -39.96
CA ILE A 298 36.12 -27.02 -40.99
C ILE A 298 36.52 -26.49 -42.37
N GLY A 299 36.75 -25.18 -42.51
CA GLY A 299 37.21 -24.57 -43.75
C GLY A 299 38.56 -25.12 -44.21
N TYR A 300 39.51 -25.30 -43.29
CA TYR A 300 40.82 -25.89 -43.58
C TYR A 300 40.72 -27.34 -44.06
N VAL A 301 39.89 -28.17 -43.41
CA VAL A 301 39.66 -29.57 -43.81
C VAL A 301 39.02 -29.65 -45.20
N ILE A 302 38.04 -28.79 -45.50
CA ILE A 302 37.42 -28.71 -46.84
C ILE A 302 38.45 -28.27 -47.89
N TYR A 303 39.30 -27.30 -47.57
CA TYR A 303 40.35 -26.82 -48.47
C TYR A 303 41.37 -27.93 -48.79
N GLN A 304 41.86 -28.65 -47.78
CA GLN A 304 42.76 -29.79 -47.98
C GLN A 304 42.13 -30.86 -48.87
N LYS A 305 40.89 -31.25 -48.58
CA LYS A 305 40.16 -32.27 -49.36
C LYS A 305 39.96 -31.85 -50.82
N LYS A 306 39.72 -30.55 -51.08
CA LYS A 306 39.63 -29.99 -52.43
C LYS A 306 40.99 -30.01 -53.14
N GLN A 307 42.09 -29.72 -52.45
CA GLN A 307 43.44 -29.75 -53.00
C GLN A 307 43.89 -31.17 -53.37
N GLU A 308 43.56 -32.17 -52.55
CA GLU A 308 43.79 -33.59 -52.87
C GLU A 308 42.97 -34.06 -54.08
N THR A 309 41.70 -33.65 -54.16
CA THR A 309 40.82 -34.01 -55.28
C THR A 309 41.27 -33.34 -56.59
N ALA A 310 41.78 -32.10 -56.53
CA ALA A 310 42.36 -31.41 -57.69
C ALA A 310 43.66 -32.07 -58.16
N ARG A 311 44.53 -32.51 -57.23
CA ARG A 311 45.76 -33.25 -57.56
C ARG A 311 45.47 -34.60 -58.23
N LYS A 312 44.37 -35.28 -57.87
CA LYS A 312 43.96 -36.56 -58.47
C LYS A 312 43.33 -36.46 -59.86
N ARG A 313 43.07 -35.26 -60.39
CA ARG A 313 42.56 -35.05 -61.77
C ARG A 313 43.65 -34.81 -62.82
N PHE A 314 44.91 -34.75 -62.40
CA PHE A 314 46.07 -34.52 -63.29
C PHE A 314 47.00 -35.75 -63.43
N TYR A 315 46.53 -36.92 -62.98
CA TYR A 315 47.17 -38.22 -63.22
C TYR A 315 46.16 -39.17 -63.87
#